data_AF-A0A846Z7H0-F1
#
_entry.id   AF-A0A846Z7H0-F1
#
_cell.length_a   1.000
_cell.length_b   1.000
_cell.length_c   1.000
_cell.angle_alpha   90.00
_cell.angle_beta   90.00
_cell.angle_gamma   90.00
#
_symmetry.space_group_name_H-M   'P 1'
#
loop_
_entity.id
_entity.type
_entity.pdbx_description
1 polymer ?
#
loop_
_entity_poly.entity_id
_entity_poly.type
_entity_poly.pdbx_seq_one_letter_code
_entity_poly.pdbx_strand_id
1 'polypeptide(L)'
;MLRQVGADQPVTPQQLSVLGSLEHGPRRMTELAAEHGVRLPTMTAQINRLERDELITRGRDGTDARVVTARLTAAGRDRLTDGRERRLAFLSERLASLTDEERAQVAAALPAFDKLLSGP
;
A
#
# COMPACT_ATOMS: atom_id res chain seq x y z
N MET A 1 12.75 1.99 -7.10
CA MET A 1 13.31 0.62 -7.02
C MET A 1 12.26 -0.41 -6.63
N LEU A 2 11.47 -0.24 -5.55
CA LEU A 2 10.38 -1.19 -5.21
C LEU A 2 9.22 -1.29 -6.22
N ARG A 3 9.07 -0.32 -7.14
CA ARG A 3 8.06 -0.38 -8.20
C ARG A 3 8.30 -1.51 -9.21
N GLN A 4 9.55 -1.94 -9.43
CA GLN A 4 9.87 -3.01 -10.39
C GLN A 4 9.33 -4.39 -9.96
N VAL A 5 9.13 -4.62 -8.66
CA VAL A 5 8.56 -5.86 -8.12
C VAL A 5 7.11 -6.07 -8.61
N GLY A 6 6.41 -5.00 -9.01
CA GLY A 6 4.99 -5.03 -9.37
C GLY A 6 4.66 -5.24 -10.85
N ALA A 7 5.65 -5.43 -11.74
CA ALA A 7 5.41 -5.49 -13.19
C ALA A 7 4.60 -6.72 -13.63
N ASP A 8 4.77 -7.86 -12.93
CA ASP A 8 4.05 -9.12 -13.21
C ASP A 8 2.90 -9.38 -12.22
N GLN A 9 2.44 -8.35 -11.52
CA GLN A 9 1.42 -8.50 -10.46
C GLN A 9 0.03 -8.08 -10.93
N PRO A 10 -1.03 -8.79 -10.50
CA PRO A 10 -2.41 -8.37 -10.73
C PRO A 10 -2.76 -7.05 -10.01
N VAL A 11 -1.93 -6.60 -9.06
CA VAL A 11 -2.13 -5.36 -8.29
C VAL A 11 -0.88 -4.51 -8.38
N THR A 12 -1.04 -3.28 -8.83
CA THR A 12 0.08 -2.31 -8.94
C THR A 12 0.57 -1.89 -7.54
N PRO A 13 1.82 -1.39 -7.42
CA PRO A 13 2.34 -0.89 -6.15
C PRO A 13 1.45 0.19 -5.51
N GLN A 14 0.81 1.03 -6.32
CA GLN A 14 -0.11 2.06 -5.85
C GLN A 14 -1.39 1.45 -5.26
N GLN A 15 -1.98 0.47 -5.94
CA GLN A 15 -3.17 -0.23 -5.43
C GLN A 15 -2.86 -0.98 -4.15
N LEU A 16 -1.69 -1.62 -4.06
CA LEU A 16 -1.23 -2.31 -2.84
C LEU A 16 -1.00 -1.33 -1.67
N SER A 17 -0.56 -0.11 -1.97
CA SER A 17 -0.50 0.99 -0.99
C SER A 17 -1.91 1.35 -0.48
N VAL A 18 -2.89 1.50 -1.37
CA VAL A 18 -4.29 1.80 -1.01
C VAL A 18 -4.89 0.67 -0.15
N LEU A 19 -4.61 -0.60 -0.47
CA LEU A 19 -5.02 -1.73 0.39
C LEU A 19 -4.40 -1.62 1.79
N GLY A 20 -3.13 -1.22 1.88
CA GLY A 20 -2.45 -0.98 3.16
C GLY A 20 -3.13 0.09 4.04
N SER A 21 -3.60 1.18 3.44
CA SER A 21 -4.33 2.25 4.17
C SER A 21 -5.66 1.78 4.80
N LEU A 22 -6.20 0.64 4.33
CA LEU A 22 -7.46 0.06 4.77
C LEU A 22 -7.29 -1.08 5.78
N GLU A 23 -6.05 -1.44 6.15
CA GLU A 23 -5.75 -2.57 7.04
C GLU A 23 -6.41 -2.43 8.41
N HIS A 24 -6.44 -1.21 8.95
CA HIS A 24 -6.97 -0.91 10.28
C HIS A 24 -8.47 -0.60 10.30
N GLY A 25 -9.15 -0.67 9.14
CA GLY A 25 -10.60 -0.47 9.06
C GLY A 25 -11.05 0.34 7.85
N PRO A 26 -12.38 0.57 7.73
CA PRO A 26 -12.93 1.37 6.65
C PRO A 26 -12.40 2.81 6.68
N ARG A 27 -12.11 3.38 5.52
CA ARG A 27 -11.64 4.77 5.38
C ARG A 27 -12.51 5.55 4.39
N ARG A 28 -12.62 6.86 4.58
CA ARG A 28 -13.35 7.73 3.65
C ARG A 28 -12.56 7.92 2.37
N MET A 29 -13.25 8.02 1.23
CA MET A 29 -12.60 8.22 -0.07
C MET A 29 -11.74 9.49 -0.14
N THR A 30 -12.16 10.55 0.57
CA THR A 30 -11.43 11.83 0.66
C THR A 30 -10.15 11.72 1.48
N GLU A 31 -10.18 10.93 2.57
CA GLU A 31 -9.00 10.66 3.40
C GLU A 31 -7.97 9.86 2.62
N LEU A 32 -8.41 8.82 1.90
CA LEU A 32 -7.53 8.04 1.02
C LEU A 32 -6.91 8.93 -0.05
N ALA A 33 -7.68 9.82 -0.68
CA ALA A 33 -7.16 10.74 -1.69
C ALA A 33 -6.06 11.65 -1.11
N ALA A 34 -6.30 12.22 0.07
CA ALA A 34 -5.34 13.09 0.76
C ALA A 34 -4.07 12.33 1.18
N GLU A 35 -4.21 11.16 1.81
CA GLU A 35 -3.09 10.31 2.26
C GLU A 35 -2.18 9.89 1.09
N HIS A 36 -2.77 9.60 -0.08
CA HIS A 36 -2.03 9.19 -1.28
C HIS A 36 -1.58 10.37 -2.15
N GLY A 37 -1.85 11.61 -1.76
CA GLY A 37 -1.46 12.81 -2.52
C GLY A 37 -2.09 12.90 -3.91
N VAL A 38 -3.30 12.35 -4.08
CA VAL A 38 -4.02 12.33 -5.37
C VAL A 38 -5.37 13.03 -5.28
N ARG A 39 -5.91 13.44 -6.43
CA ARG A 39 -7.26 13.98 -6.49
C ARG A 39 -8.31 12.87 -6.34
N LEU A 40 -9.49 13.22 -5.82
CA LEU A 40 -10.59 12.28 -5.60
C LEU A 40 -10.98 11.45 -6.84
N PRO A 41 -11.06 12.00 -8.08
CA PRO A 41 -11.34 11.18 -9.26
C PRO A 41 -10.30 10.07 -9.51
N THR A 42 -9.03 10.36 -9.24
CA THR A 42 -7.95 9.38 -9.33
C THR A 42 -8.12 8.28 -8.28
N MET A 43 -8.44 8.65 -7.03
CA MET A 43 -8.71 7.67 -5.97
C MET A 43 -9.94 6.81 -6.31
N THR A 44 -11.03 7.41 -6.79
CA THR A 44 -12.22 6.68 -7.24
C THR A 44 -11.90 5.67 -8.34
N ALA A 45 -11.04 6.03 -9.30
CA ALA A 45 -10.61 5.09 -10.34
C ALA A 45 -9.81 3.90 -9.77
N GLN A 46 -8.97 4.11 -8.75
CA GLN A 46 -8.24 3.03 -8.06
C GLN A 46 -9.20 2.11 -7.30
N ILE A 47 -10.12 2.67 -6.52
CA ILE A 47 -11.12 1.92 -5.76
C ILE A 47 -12.07 1.16 -6.68
N ASN A 48 -12.49 1.73 -7.81
CA ASN A 48 -13.28 1.02 -8.83
C ASN A 48 -12.58 -0.26 -9.33
N ARG A 49 -11.26 -0.22 -9.52
CA ARG A 49 -10.48 -1.39 -9.96
C ARG A 49 -10.38 -2.42 -8.85
N LEU A 50 -10.01 -1.99 -7.65
CA LEU A 50 -9.91 -2.87 -6.49
C LEU A 50 -11.25 -3.55 -6.12
N GLU A 51 -12.36 -2.85 -6.32
CA GLU A 51 -13.71 -3.39 -6.09
C GLU A 51 -14.09 -4.41 -7.16
N ARG A 52 -13.77 -4.12 -8.43
CA ARG A 52 -13.96 -5.07 -9.54
C ARG A 52 -13.16 -6.35 -9.34
N ASP A 53 -11.98 -6.25 -8.76
CA ASP A 53 -11.11 -7.38 -8.42
C ASP A 53 -11.50 -8.05 -7.08
N GLU A 54 -12.63 -7.63 -6.47
CA GLU A 54 -13.20 -8.15 -5.22
C GLU A 54 -12.28 -8.00 -3.99
N LEU A 55 -11.29 -7.10 -4.07
CA LEU A 55 -10.31 -6.85 -3.00
C LEU A 55 -10.83 -5.85 -1.95
N ILE A 56 -11.81 -5.03 -2.32
CA ILE A 56 -12.47 -4.08 -1.41
C ILE A 56 -13.97 -4.08 -1.62
N THR A 57 -14.71 -3.59 -0.64
CA THR A 57 -16.11 -3.22 -0.78
C THR A 57 -16.33 -1.77 -0.36
N ARG A 58 -17.30 -1.11 -1.00
CA ARG A 58 -17.77 0.20 -0.57
C ARG A 58 -18.83 0.08 0.52
N GLY A 59 -18.83 1.07 1.40
CA GLY A 59 -19.83 1.26 2.42
C GLY A 59 -20.27 2.70 2.54
N ARG A 60 -21.08 2.95 3.56
CA ARG A 60 -21.43 4.28 4.03
C ARG A 60 -20.81 4.50 5.41
N ASP A 61 -20.46 5.74 5.71
CA ASP A 61 -20.01 6.12 7.04
C ASP A 61 -21.17 5.97 8.05
N GLY A 62 -20.86 5.50 9.27
CA GLY A 62 -21.86 5.27 10.31
C GLY A 62 -22.46 6.54 10.91
N THR A 63 -21.81 7.70 10.70
CA THR A 63 -22.23 9.02 11.20
C THR A 63 -22.87 9.90 10.12
N ASP A 64 -22.46 9.75 8.85
CA ASP A 64 -23.10 10.41 7.71
C ASP A 64 -23.22 9.47 6.51
N ALA A 65 -24.45 9.00 6.26
CA ALA A 65 -24.74 8.04 5.19
C ALA A 65 -24.44 8.57 3.77
N ARG A 66 -24.18 9.88 3.59
CA ARG A 66 -23.76 10.47 2.31
C ARG A 66 -22.27 10.24 2.03
N VAL A 67 -21.48 9.93 3.05
CA VAL A 67 -20.05 9.71 2.92
C VAL A 67 -19.77 8.27 2.49
N VAL A 68 -19.04 8.11 1.40
CA VAL A 68 -18.61 6.81 0.88
C VAL A 68 -17.32 6.37 1.57
N THR A 69 -17.32 5.14 2.05
CA THR A 69 -16.15 4.48 2.63
C THR A 69 -15.71 3.29 1.78
N ALA A 70 -14.45 2.91 1.90
CA ALA A 70 -13.91 1.66 1.35
C ALA A 70 -13.37 0.80 2.49
N ARG A 71 -13.48 -0.53 2.39
CA ARG A 71 -12.91 -1.49 3.34
C ARG A 71 -12.34 -2.72 2.62
N LEU A 72 -11.33 -3.37 3.20
CA LEU A 72 -10.81 -4.64 2.68
C LEU A 72 -11.86 -5.75 2.78
N THR A 73 -11.87 -6.61 1.77
CA THR A 73 -12.48 -7.96 1.86
C THR A 73 -11.50 -8.94 2.50
N ALA A 74 -11.90 -10.21 2.66
CA ALA A 74 -10.95 -11.28 3.00
C ALA A 74 -9.87 -11.43 1.92
N ALA A 75 -10.27 -11.55 0.65
CA ALA A 75 -9.36 -11.65 -0.49
C ALA A 75 -8.42 -10.42 -0.60
N GLY A 76 -8.90 -9.23 -0.27
CA GLY A 76 -8.08 -8.02 -0.20
C GLY A 76 -6.98 -8.07 0.86
N ARG A 77 -7.28 -8.65 2.04
CA ARG A 77 -6.29 -8.86 3.10
C ARG A 77 -5.25 -9.89 2.69
N ASP A 78 -5.67 -11.02 2.13
CA ASP A 78 -4.74 -12.05 1.65
C ASP A 78 -3.82 -11.49 0.57
N ARG A 79 -4.38 -10.73 -0.40
CA ARG A 79 -3.61 -10.06 -1.44
C ARG A 79 -2.62 -9.04 -0.89
N LEU A 80 -2.98 -8.31 0.17
CA LEU A 80 -2.09 -7.36 0.84
C LEU A 80 -0.91 -8.09 1.48
N THR A 81 -1.18 -9.20 2.19
CA THR A 81 -0.18 -10.06 2.81
C THR A 81 0.77 -10.63 1.77
N ASP A 82 0.27 -11.28 0.72
CA ASP A 82 1.12 -11.84 -0.35
C ASP A 82 2.00 -10.77 -1.00
N GLY A 83 1.43 -9.57 -1.21
CA GLY A 83 2.15 -8.44 -1.79
C GLY A 83 3.23 -7.88 -0.88
N ARG A 84 3.09 -8.02 0.45
CA ARG A 84 4.13 -7.67 1.43
C ARG A 84 5.22 -8.74 1.46
N GLU A 85 4.85 -10.01 1.53
CA GLU A 85 5.80 -11.13 1.56
C GLU A 85 6.69 -11.14 0.32
N ARG A 86 6.12 -10.96 -0.87
CA ARG A 86 6.91 -10.88 -2.11
C ARG A 86 7.88 -9.69 -2.14
N ARG A 87 7.48 -8.54 -1.59
CA ARG A 87 8.38 -7.38 -1.47
C ARG A 87 9.51 -7.64 -0.47
N LEU A 88 9.21 -8.30 0.64
CA LEU A 88 10.21 -8.68 1.62
C LEU A 88 11.19 -9.70 1.02
N ALA A 89 10.69 -10.76 0.37
CA ALA A 89 11.52 -11.75 -0.30
C ALA A 89 12.46 -11.11 -1.33
N PHE A 90 11.93 -10.23 -2.20
CA PHE A 90 12.74 -9.49 -3.16
C PHE A 90 13.85 -8.67 -2.49
N LEU A 91 13.54 -7.95 -1.41
CA LEU A 91 14.54 -7.16 -0.67
C LEU A 91 15.57 -8.07 0.00
N SER A 92 15.13 -9.16 0.62
CA SER A 92 15.99 -10.14 1.27
C SER A 92 17.01 -10.74 0.28
N GLU A 93 16.58 -11.12 -0.92
CA GLU A 93 17.47 -11.62 -1.97
C GLU A 93 18.51 -10.58 -2.39
N ARG A 94 18.10 -9.31 -2.56
CA ARG A 94 19.03 -8.23 -2.94
C ARG A 94 20.01 -7.90 -1.82
N LEU A 95 19.54 -7.86 -0.58
CA LEU A 95 20.40 -7.68 0.57
C LEU A 95 21.36 -8.87 0.73
N ALA A 96 20.94 -10.09 0.44
CA ALA A 96 21.81 -11.28 0.48
C ALA A 96 22.98 -11.21 -0.51
N SER A 97 22.84 -10.49 -1.62
CA SER A 97 23.94 -10.27 -2.59
C SER A 97 24.98 -9.23 -2.17
N LEU A 98 24.75 -8.48 -1.09
CA LEU A 98 25.69 -7.48 -0.60
C LEU A 98 26.77 -8.10 0.27
N THR A 99 27.97 -7.53 0.21
CA THR A 99 29.04 -7.79 1.18
C THR A 99 28.64 -7.33 2.58
N ASP A 100 29.34 -7.79 3.60
CA ASP A 100 29.09 -7.39 4.99
C ASP A 100 29.27 -5.88 5.20
N GLU A 101 30.26 -5.27 4.54
CA GLU A 101 30.50 -3.82 4.58
C GLU A 101 29.35 -3.03 3.94
N GLU A 102 28.91 -3.42 2.75
CA GLU A 102 27.77 -2.77 2.08
C GLU A 102 26.47 -2.93 2.90
N ARG A 103 26.26 -4.09 3.51
CA ARG A 103 25.12 -4.33 4.40
C ARG A 103 25.17 -3.43 5.63
N ALA A 104 26.36 -3.23 6.22
CA ALA A 104 26.56 -2.32 7.34
C ALA A 104 26.26 -0.87 6.95
N GLN A 105 26.68 -0.43 5.75
CA GLN A 105 26.38 0.90 5.23
C GLN A 105 24.89 1.12 4.99
N VAL A 106 24.19 0.13 4.42
CA VAL A 106 22.73 0.17 4.26
C VAL A 106 22.05 0.30 5.62
N ALA A 107 22.44 -0.52 6.60
CA ALA A 107 21.87 -0.47 7.95
C ALA A 107 22.11 0.89 8.63
N ALA A 108 23.31 1.46 8.48
CA ALA A 108 23.65 2.76 9.03
C ALA A 108 22.83 3.92 8.41
N ALA A 109 22.34 3.76 7.17
CA ALA A 109 21.50 4.75 6.51
C ALA A 109 20.01 4.67 6.91
N LEU A 110 19.52 3.54 7.42
CA LEU A 110 18.09 3.35 7.75
C LEU A 110 17.52 4.42 8.69
N PRO A 111 18.19 4.86 9.78
CA PRO A 111 17.66 5.91 10.64
C PRO A 111 17.42 7.24 9.92
N ALA A 112 18.24 7.56 8.91
CA ALA A 112 18.06 8.77 8.10
C ALA A 112 16.84 8.65 7.17
N PHE A 113 16.60 7.45 6.61
CA PHE A 113 15.38 7.17 5.85
C PHE A 113 14.13 7.23 6.73
N ASP A 114 14.17 6.67 7.95
CA ASP A 114 13.04 6.75 8.89
C ASP A 114 12.69 8.21 9.21
N LYS A 115 13.70 9.04 9.48
CA LYS A 115 13.51 10.48 9.69
C LYS A 115 12.93 11.18 8.46
N LEU A 116 13.36 10.80 7.26
CA LEU A 116 12.85 11.37 6.01
C LEU A 116 11.38 11.00 5.75
N LEU A 117 10.98 9.78 6.10
CA LEU A 117 9.67 9.20 5.78
C LEU A 117 8.60 9.46 6.84
N SER A 118 8.98 9.76 8.09
CA SER A 118 8.02 9.98 9.19
C SER A 118 7.28 11.32 9.11
N GLY A 119 7.60 12.19 8.12
CA GLY A 119 7.11 13.57 8.08
C GLY A 119 7.66 14.43 9.24
N PRO A 120 7.44 15.75 9.23
CA PRO A 120 7.65 16.58 10.41
C PRO A 120 6.75 16.18 11.58
#